data_AF-A0A7J6WRP6-F1
#
_entry.id   AF-A0A7J6WRP6-F1
#
_cell.length_a   1.000
_cell.length_b   1.000
_cell.length_c   1.000
_cell.angle_alpha   90.00
_cell.angle_beta   90.00
_cell.angle_gamma   90.00
#
_symmetry.space_group_name_H-M   'P 1'
#
loop_
_entity.id
_entity.type
_entity.pdbx_description
1 polymer ?
#
loop_
_entity_poly.entity_id
_entity_poly.type
_entity_poly.pdbx_seq_one_letter_code
_entity_poly.pdbx_strand_id
1 'polypeptide(L)' 'MSSKGVKGNVPKGGKKKGASFVIDCAKPVEDKIMDIASLEKFLQERIKVGGKAGALGDSVTISREKNKITVTSDNTTFSK' A
#
# COMPACT_ATOMS: atom_id res chain seq x y z
N MET A 1 24.54 40.11 -26.14
CA MET A 1 25.23 39.06 -25.37
C MET A 1 24.48 38.90 -24.04
N SER A 2 23.44 38.07 -23.98
CA SER A 2 23.51 36.61 -23.81
C SER A 2 24.16 36.22 -22.49
N SER A 3 23.34 35.91 -21.48
CA SER A 3 23.47 34.67 -20.69
C SER A 3 22.26 34.49 -19.80
N LYS A 4 21.49 33.46 -20.16
CA LYS A 4 20.27 32.97 -19.57
C LYS A 4 20.63 32.07 -18.38
N GLY A 5 20.23 32.45 -17.18
CA GLY A 5 20.40 31.65 -15.96
C GLY A 5 19.08 31.09 -15.47
N VAL A 6 18.49 30.15 -16.21
CA VAL A 6 17.40 29.31 -15.71
C VAL A 6 17.96 28.35 -14.67
N LYS A 7 17.78 28.68 -13.37
CA LYS A 7 18.01 27.72 -12.29
C LYS A 7 16.68 27.04 -11.98
N GLY A 8 16.51 25.89 -12.61
CA GLY A 8 15.27 25.14 -12.62
C GLY A 8 14.71 24.85 -11.22
N ASN A 9 13.38 24.79 -11.16
CA ASN A 9 12.68 24.01 -10.15
C ASN A 9 13.30 22.62 -10.12
N VAL A 10 14.10 22.34 -9.09
CA VAL A 10 14.33 20.96 -8.66
C VAL A 10 12.98 20.51 -8.09
N PRO A 11 12.22 19.60 -8.74
CA PRO A 11 11.13 18.94 -8.05
C PRO A 11 11.76 18.20 -6.87
N LYS A 12 11.53 18.74 -5.68
CA LYS A 12 11.79 18.07 -4.40
C LYS A 12 11.26 16.65 -4.55
N GLY A 13 12.18 15.68 -4.45
CA GLY A 13 12.05 14.31 -4.93
C GLY A 13 10.62 13.78 -4.88
N GLY A 14 10.16 13.34 -6.05
CA GLY A 14 8.82 12.82 -6.25
C GLY A 14 8.44 11.88 -5.12
N LYS A 15 7.37 12.25 -4.41
CA LYS A 15 6.65 11.38 -3.48
C LYS A 15 6.45 10.06 -4.23
N LYS A 16 7.21 9.03 -3.84
CA LYS A 16 7.07 7.68 -4.40
C LYS A 16 5.58 7.36 -4.29
N LYS A 17 4.89 7.26 -5.43
CA LYS A 17 3.44 7.05 -5.44
C LYS A 17 3.22 5.69 -4.82
N GLY A 18 2.69 5.69 -3.60
CA GLY A 18 2.30 4.46 -2.94
C GLY A 18 1.29 3.70 -3.79
N ALA A 19 1.38 2.37 -3.80
CA ALA A 19 0.43 1.49 -4.45
C ALA A 19 -0.71 1.18 -3.48
N SER A 20 -1.95 1.34 -3.93
CA SER A 20 -3.13 0.94 -3.17
C SER A 20 -3.80 -0.23 -3.85
N PHE A 21 -4.03 -1.30 -3.10
CA PHE A 21 -4.66 -2.53 -3.54
C PHE A 21 -5.97 -2.69 -2.77
N VAL A 22 -7.06 -2.82 -3.51
CA VAL A 22 -8.38 -3.07 -2.93
C VAL A 22 -8.74 -4.51 -3.21
N ILE A 23 -9.04 -5.24 -2.13
CA ILE A 23 -9.51 -6.62 -2.18
C ILE A 23 -10.98 -6.57 -1.83
N ASP A 24 -11.83 -6.79 -2.83
CA ASP A 24 -13.27 -6.90 -2.66
C ASP A 24 -13.61 -8.33 -2.25
N CYS A 25 -14.13 -8.48 -1.03
CA CYS A 25 -14.52 -9.73 -0.44
C CYS A 25 -16.05 -9.82 -0.31
N ALA A 26 -16.81 -9.09 -1.13
CA ALA A 26 -18.25 -8.98 -0.95
C ALA A 26 -19.01 -10.30 -1.05
N LYS A 27 -18.72 -11.05 -2.10
CA LYS A 27 -19.31 -12.36 -2.35
C LYS A 27 -18.97 -13.37 -1.23
N PRO A 28 -17.69 -13.61 -0.89
CA PRO A 28 -17.34 -14.64 0.09
C PRO A 28 -17.71 -14.28 1.54
N VAL A 29 -17.88 -12.99 1.87
CA VAL A 29 -18.38 -12.56 3.19
C VAL A 29 -19.90 -12.74 3.30
N GLU A 30 -20.67 -12.44 2.25
CA GLU A 30 -22.12 -12.73 2.19
C GLU A 30 -22.41 -14.22 2.33
N ASP A 31 -21.60 -15.04 1.66
CA ASP A 31 -21.69 -16.50 1.74
C ASP A 31 -21.17 -17.06 3.08
N LYS A 32 -20.70 -16.20 4.00
CA LYS A 32 -20.12 -16.53 5.31
C LYS A 32 -18.93 -17.50 5.25
N ILE A 33 -18.27 -17.60 4.11
CA ILE A 33 -17.10 -18.47 3.93
C ILE A 33 -15.78 -17.77 4.24
N MET A 34 -15.78 -16.42 4.29
CA MET A 34 -14.56 -15.62 4.50
C MET A 34 -14.72 -14.61 5.63
N ASP A 35 -13.71 -14.56 6.50
CA ASP A 35 -13.62 -13.63 7.62
C ASP A 35 -12.61 -12.50 7.33
N ILE A 36 -13.11 -11.27 7.28
CA ILE A 36 -12.29 -10.07 7.02
C ILE A 36 -11.24 -9.86 8.12
N ALA A 37 -11.58 -10.15 9.38
CA ALA A 37 -10.67 -9.94 10.50
C ALA A 37 -9.44 -10.86 10.43
N SER A 38 -9.66 -12.12 10.03
CA SER A 38 -8.59 -13.09 9.81
C SER A 38 -7.72 -12.72 8.60
N LEU A 39 -8.31 -12.22 7.50
CA LEU A 39 -7.55 -11.77 6.34
C LEU A 39 -6.69 -10.52 6.67
N GLU A 40 -7.22 -9.58 7.45
CA GLU A 40 -6.47 -8.40 7.91
C GLU A 40 -5.21 -8.79 8.68
N LYS A 41 -5.35 -9.67 9.69
CA LYS A 41 -4.21 -10.20 10.46
C LYS A 41 -3.23 -10.97 9.58
N PHE A 42 -3.75 -11.82 8.70
CA PHE A 42 -2.92 -12.57 7.77
C PHE A 42 -2.09 -11.66 6.88
N LEU A 43 -2.68 -10.59 6.34
CA LEU A 43 -1.94 -9.62 5.54
C LEU A 43 -0.89 -8.90 6.37
N GLN A 44 -1.18 -8.55 7.63
CA GLN A 44 -0.19 -7.93 8.50
C GLN A 44 1.03 -8.83 8.73
N GLU A 45 0.80 -10.12 9.00
CA GLU A 45 1.88 -11.06 9.30
C GLU A 45 2.61 -11.57 8.05
N ARG A 46 1.94 -11.61 6.90
CA ARG A 46 2.50 -12.20 5.66
C ARG A 46 3.14 -11.19 4.74
N ILE A 47 2.71 -9.94 4.80
CA ILE A 47 3.37 -8.87 4.03
C ILE A 47 4.78 -8.66 4.59
N LYS A 48 5.75 -8.70 3.67
CA LYS A 48 7.16 -8.49 3.96
C LYS A 48 7.58 -7.14 3.41
N VAL A 49 8.20 -6.32 4.24
CA VAL A 49 8.84 -5.06 3.83
C VAL A 49 10.34 -5.24 3.99
N GLY A 50 11.10 -5.07 2.90
CA GLY A 50 12.56 -5.21 2.94
C GLY A 50 13.07 -6.58 3.38
N GLY A 51 12.29 -7.65 3.13
CA GLY A 51 12.66 -9.02 3.51
C GLY A 51 12.21 -9.47 4.91
N LYS A 52 11.59 -8.58 5.70
CA LYS A 52 11.09 -8.90 7.04
C LYS A 52 9.55 -8.89 7.09
N ALA A 53 8.97 -9.99 7.55
CA ALA A 53 7.53 -10.15 7.74
C ALA A 53 7.06 -9.40 8.99
N GLY A 54 5.86 -8.83 8.96
CA GLY A 54 5.26 -8.12 10.12
C GLY A 54 5.87 -6.76 10.45
N ALA A 55 6.89 -6.33 9.71
CA ALA A 55 7.53 -5.02 9.88
C ALA A 55 6.89 -3.96 8.97
N LEU A 56 5.56 -3.80 9.06
CA LEU A 56 4.79 -2.90 8.20
C LEU A 56 5.12 -1.43 8.50
N GLY A 57 5.30 -1.10 9.78
CA GLY A 57 5.60 0.27 10.25
C GLY A 57 4.66 1.30 9.62
N ASP A 58 5.22 2.42 9.19
CA ASP A 58 4.53 3.42 8.39
C ASP A 58 4.53 3.10 6.89
N SER A 59 5.06 1.92 6.49
CA SER A 59 5.31 1.56 5.09
C SER A 59 4.17 0.82 4.38
N VAL A 60 3.31 0.17 5.16
CA VAL A 60 2.11 -0.51 4.65
C VAL A 60 0.99 -0.26 5.63
N THR A 61 -0.07 0.38 5.15
CA THR A 61 -1.31 0.61 5.89
C THR A 61 -2.37 -0.37 5.39
N ILE A 62 -3.00 -1.11 6.30
CA ILE A 62 -4.12 -2.00 5.98
C ILE A 62 -5.36 -1.42 6.63
N SER A 63 -6.39 -1.17 5.82
CA SER A 63 -7.68 -0.67 6.26
C SER A 63 -8.76 -1.70 5.97
N ARG A 64 -9.50 -2.09 7.00
CA ARG A 64 -10.58 -3.07 6.89
C ARG A 64 -11.93 -2.38 6.83
N GLU A 65 -12.80 -2.90 5.99
CA GLU A 65 -14.19 -2.48 5.88
C GLU A 65 -15.10 -3.71 5.93
N LYS A 66 -16.43 -3.50 5.94
CA LYS A 66 -17.39 -4.61 6.05
C LYS A 66 -17.24 -5.68 4.97
N ASN A 67 -16.86 -5.26 3.76
CA ASN A 67 -16.78 -6.12 2.59
C ASN A 67 -15.51 -5.95 1.75
N LYS A 68 -14.61 -5.07 2.16
CA LYS A 68 -13.37 -4.82 1.43
C LYS A 68 -12.21 -4.66 2.39
N ILE A 69 -11.02 -5.00 1.92
CA ILE A 69 -9.76 -4.65 2.54
C ILE A 69 -8.97 -3.78 1.58
N THR A 70 -8.45 -2.66 2.07
CA THR A 70 -7.56 -1.79 1.30
C THR A 70 -6.17 -1.84 1.89
N VAL A 71 -5.19 -2.21 1.08
CA VAL A 71 -3.78 -2.25 1.44
C VAL A 71 -3.07 -1.13 0.69
N THR A 72 -2.59 -0.13 1.42
CA THR A 72 -1.82 0.98 0.85
C THR A 72 -0.37 0.81 1.26
N SER A 73 0.53 0.69 0.28
CA SER A 73 1.97 0.65 0.47
C SER A 73 2.58 1.92 -0.07
N ASP A 74 3.28 2.71 0.74
CA ASP A 74 4.04 3.90 0.31
C ASP A 74 5.36 3.54 -0.41
N ASN A 75 5.82 2.29 -0.28
CA ASN A 75 7.06 1.83 -0.89
C ASN A 75 6.85 1.15 -2.26
N THR A 76 7.69 1.52 -3.23
CA THR A 76 7.68 1.08 -4.64
C THR A 76 8.01 -0.41 -4.85
N THR A 77 8.42 -1.15 -3.82
CA THR A 77 8.84 -2.58 -3.93
C THR A 77 7.73 -3.59 -3.57
N PHE A 78 6.45 -3.22 -3.67
CA PHE A 78 5.35 -4.18 -3.55
C PHE A 78 5.08 -4.84 -4.91
N SER A 79 5.45 -6.11 -5.06
CA SER A 79 5.28 -6.85 -6.33
C SER A 79 3.82 -7.31 -6.50
N LYS A 80 3.32 -7.17 -7.73
CA LYS A 80 1.96 -7.52 -8.19
C LYS A 80 1.65 -9.01 -8.02
#